data_AF-A0A7S4BAK2-F1
#
_entry.id   AF-A0A7S4BAK2-F1
#
_cell.length_a   1.000
_cell.length_b   1.000
_cell.length_c   1.000
_cell.angle_alpha   90.00
_cell.angle_beta   90.00
_cell.angle_gamma   90.00
#
_symmetry.space_group_name_H-M   'P 1'
#
loop_
_entity.id
_entity.type
_entity.pdbx_description
1 polymer ?
#
loop_
_entity_poly.entity_id
_entity_poly.type
_entity_poly.pdbx_seq_one_letter_code
_entity_poly.pdbx_strand_id
1 'polypeptide(L)'
;DNVGKSLYTTVRELVENSLDACESVNTLPEIDITLEELDKRALHSLIGVEAHARVDQALFEVTSSKKRGRKESADPEAEDSSRSKKGEALFYKISVKDNGC
;
A
#
# COMPACT_ATOMS: atom_id res chain seq x y z
N ASP A 1 -2.64 -9.00 -14.89
CA ASP A 1 -2.19 -9.27 -13.52
C ASP A 1 -3.37 -9.28 -12.57
N ASN A 2 -3.40 -10.16 -11.58
CA ASN A 2 -4.45 -10.18 -10.56
C ASN A 2 -3.82 -10.29 -9.17
N VAL A 3 -4.50 -9.77 -8.15
CA VAL A 3 -3.98 -9.68 -6.78
C VAL A 3 -3.53 -11.03 -6.24
N GLY A 4 -4.27 -12.10 -6.52
CA GLY A 4 -3.91 -13.45 -6.08
C GLY A 4 -2.62 -13.98 -6.70
N LYS A 5 -2.39 -13.71 -7.99
CA LYS A 5 -1.14 -14.07 -8.67
C LYS A 5 0.03 -13.27 -8.12
N SER A 6 -0.15 -11.96 -7.92
CA SER A 6 0.89 -11.12 -7.32
C SER A 6 1.25 -11.61 -5.92
N LEU A 7 0.26 -11.91 -5.08
CA LEU A 7 0.49 -12.45 -3.73
C LEU A 7 1.26 -13.77 -3.77
N TYR A 8 0.83 -14.71 -4.63
CA TYR A 8 1.52 -15.99 -4.80
C TYR A 8 2.97 -15.80 -5.23
N THR A 9 3.22 -14.96 -6.24
CA THR A 9 4.56 -14.68 -6.74
C THR A 9 5.43 -14.08 -5.64
N THR A 10 4.92 -13.11 -4.88
CA THR A 10 5.66 -12.49 -3.78
C THR A 10 6.01 -13.50 -2.69
N VAL A 11 5.07 -14.35 -2.26
CA VAL A 11 5.34 -15.37 -1.24
C VAL A 11 6.39 -16.37 -1.75
N ARG A 12 6.25 -16.84 -3.01
CA ARG A 12 7.21 -17.77 -3.60
C ARG A 12 8.63 -17.19 -3.62
N GLU A 13 8.77 -15.95 -4.09
CA GLU A 13 10.08 -15.28 -4.19
C GLU A 13 10.72 -15.07 -2.81
N LEU A 14 9.95 -14.68 -1.79
CA LEU A 14 10.48 -14.53 -0.44
C LEU A 14 10.95 -15.86 0.17
N VAL A 15 10.20 -16.94 -0.07
CA VAL A 15 10.57 -18.28 0.41
C VAL A 15 11.82 -18.80 -0.31
N GLU A 16 11.92 -18.60 -1.62
CA GLU A 16 13.11 -18.96 -2.41
C GLU A 16 14.36 -18.25 -1.85
N ASN A 17 14.26 -16.94 -1.56
CA ASN A 17 15.35 -16.19 -0.94
C ASN A 17 15.76 -16.75 0.44
N SER A 18 14.80 -17.12 1.29
CA SER A 18 15.12 -17.70 2.61
C SER A 18 15.74 -19.09 2.50
N LEU A 19 15.32 -19.91 1.55
CA LEU A 19 15.93 -21.21 1.29
C LEU A 19 17.38 -21.06 0.83
N ASP A 20 17.64 -20.17 -0.13
CA ASP A 20 18.99 -19.85 -0.60
C ASP A 20 19.87 -19.32 0.55
N ALA A 21 19.30 -18.50 1.44
CA ALA A 21 20.00 -18.01 2.62
C ALA A 21 20.38 -19.16 3.57
N CYS A 22 19.46 -20.08 3.88
CA CYS A 22 19.71 -21.24 4.73
C CYS A 22 20.78 -22.17 4.13
N GLU A 23 20.73 -22.39 2.82
CA GLU A 23 21.75 -23.17 2.10
C GLU A 23 23.13 -22.50 2.19
N SER A 24 23.20 -21.17 2.03
CA SER A 24 24.46 -20.43 2.08
C SER A 24 25.20 -20.56 3.43
N VAL A 25 24.45 -20.77 4.52
CA VAL A 25 24.98 -20.97 5.87
C VAL A 25 24.96 -22.44 6.32
N ASN A 26 24.67 -23.37 5.40
CA ASN A 26 24.62 -24.83 5.64
C ASN A 26 23.75 -25.23 6.85
N THR A 27 22.63 -24.55 7.06
CA THR A 27 21.71 -24.83 8.15
C THR A 27 20.40 -25.41 7.59
N LEU A 28 19.78 -26.34 8.32
CA LEU A 28 18.48 -26.86 7.94
C LEU A 28 17.44 -25.74 8.02
N PRO A 29 16.63 -25.52 6.96
CA PRO A 29 15.71 -24.40 6.91
C PRO A 29 14.56 -24.56 7.90
N GLU A 30 14.33 -23.52 8.68
CA GLU A 30 13.16 -23.29 9.53
C GLU A 30 12.56 -21.95 9.09
N ILE A 31 11.45 -22.00 8.34
CA ILE A 31 10.87 -20.80 7.69
C ILE A 31 9.44 -20.61 8.18
N ASP A 32 9.18 -19.46 8.81
CA ASP A 32 7.87 -19.04 9.27
C ASP A 32 7.30 -17.94 8.37
N ILE A 33 6.07 -18.14 7.89
CA ILE A 33 5.38 -17.20 6.99
C ILE A 33 4.13 -16.68 7.69
N THR A 34 4.03 -15.36 7.82
CA THR A 34 2.84 -14.67 8.35
C THR A 34 2.25 -13.75 7.29
N LEU A 35 0.94 -13.89 7.08
CA LEU A 35 0.13 -13.09 6.16
C LEU A 35 -0.93 -12.35 6.98
N GLU A 36 -0.89 -11.03 6.98
CA GLU A 36 -1.83 -10.17 7.70
C GLU A 36 -2.57 -9.27 6.71
N GLU A 37 -3.90 -9.31 6.74
CA GLU A 37 -4.75 -8.40 5.97
C GLU A 37 -4.83 -7.04 6.68
N LEU A 38 -4.59 -5.97 5.93
CA LEU A 38 -4.58 -4.61 6.44
C LEU A 38 -5.67 -3.78 5.76
N ASP A 39 -6.32 -2.94 6.55
CA ASP A 39 -7.12 -1.84 6.03
C ASP A 39 -6.21 -0.65 5.66
N LYS A 40 -6.76 0.32 4.91
CA LYS A 40 -6.01 1.50 4.46
C LYS A 40 -5.44 2.30 5.65
N ARG A 41 -6.15 2.33 6.78
CA ARG A 41 -5.72 3.05 7.99
C ARG A 41 -4.53 2.36 8.66
N ALA A 42 -4.57 1.04 8.82
CA ALA A 42 -3.46 0.27 9.36
C ALA A 42 -2.23 0.38 8.47
N LEU A 43 -2.40 0.34 7.14
CA LEU A 43 -1.31 0.59 6.22
C LEU A 43 -0.68 1.97 6.43
N HIS A 44 -1.47 3.05 6.45
CA HIS A 44 -0.98 4.42 6.66
C HIS A 44 -0.22 4.56 7.98
N SER A 45 -0.73 3.95 9.05
CA SER A 45 -0.06 3.91 10.35
C SER A 45 1.27 3.15 10.29
N LEU A 46 1.34 2.06 9.53
CA LEU A 46 2.54 1.23 9.40
C LEU A 46 3.64 1.93 8.58
N ILE A 47 3.27 2.66 7.53
CA ILE A 47 4.20 3.43 6.69
C ILE A 47 4.57 4.80 7.29
N GLY A 48 3.98 5.17 8.42
CA GLY A 48 4.23 6.47 9.07
C GLY A 48 3.70 7.67 8.29
N VAL A 49 2.75 7.46 7.37
CA VAL A 49 2.09 8.55 6.66
C VAL A 49 0.90 9.00 7.51
N GLU A 50 1.15 9.99 8.36
CA GLU A 50 0.05 10.74 8.98
C GLU A 50 -0.72 11.46 7.86
N ALA A 51 -2.05 11.36 7.90
CA ALA A 51 -2.92 12.10 7.00
C ALA A 51 -2.82 13.60 7.36
N HIS A 52 -1.78 14.27 6.87
CA HIS A 52 -1.65 15.71 7.03
C HIS A 52 -2.72 16.38 6.17
N ALA A 53 -3.66 17.04 6.84
CA ALA A 53 -4.54 17.98 6.16
C ALA A 53 -3.66 19.06 5.51
N ARG A 54 -3.94 19.40 4.25
CA ARG A 54 -3.22 20.46 3.55
C ARG A 54 -3.54 21.80 4.23
N VAL A 55 -2.62 22.26 5.08
CA VAL A 55 -2.79 23.45 5.95
C VAL A 55 -2.94 24.73 5.14
N ASP A 56 -2.29 24.78 3.97
CA ASP A 56 -2.09 26.02 3.22
C ASP A 56 -2.91 26.09 1.92
N GLN A 57 -4.08 25.45 1.86
CA GLN A 57 -4.93 25.48 0.67
C GLN A 57 -5.22 26.92 0.22
N ALA A 58 -5.46 27.84 1.16
CA ALA A 58 -5.74 29.25 0.90
C ALA A 58 -4.56 30.03 0.27
N LEU A 59 -3.31 29.57 0.44
CA LEU A 59 -2.14 30.23 -0.18
C LEU A 59 -2.04 29.96 -1.68
N PHE A 60 -2.71 28.92 -2.19
CA PHE A 60 -2.76 28.59 -3.61
C PHE A 60 -3.93 29.25 -4.35
N GLU A 61 -4.91 29.84 -3.64
CA GLU A 61 -6.07 30.48 -4.26
C GLU A 61 -5.76 31.88 -4.83
N VAL A 62 -4.73 32.56 -4.30
CA VAL A 62 -4.49 34.00 -4.51
C VAL A 62 -3.83 34.36 -5.86
N THR A 63 -3.36 33.39 -6.66
CA THR A 63 -2.71 33.70 -7.96
C THR A 63 -3.61 33.54 -9.18
N SER A 64 -4.89 33.20 -9.01
CA SER A 64 -5.83 32.96 -10.12
C SER A 64 -6.51 34.21 -10.69
N SER A 65 -6.08 35.43 -10.31
CA SER A 65 -6.69 36.69 -10.77
C SER A 65 -6.02 37.34 -11.99
N LYS A 66 -5.61 36.58 -13.04
CA LYS A 66 -5.54 37.06 -14.45
C LYS A 66 -5.00 36.01 -15.44
N LYS A 67 -5.86 35.11 -15.94
CA LYS A 67 -6.05 34.88 -17.40
C LYS A 67 -7.09 33.79 -17.68
N ARG A 68 -8.18 34.27 -18.29
CA ARG A 68 -9.18 33.62 -19.14
C ARG A 68 -8.86 32.17 -19.58
N GLY A 69 -9.78 31.28 -19.22
CA GLY A 69 -10.24 30.18 -20.07
C GLY A 69 -9.59 28.81 -19.83
N ARG A 70 -10.26 27.97 -19.04
CA ARG A 70 -10.71 26.61 -19.42
C ARG A 70 -11.43 25.98 -18.23
N LYS A 71 -12.61 25.44 -18.52
CA LYS A 71 -13.44 24.60 -17.65
C LYS A 71 -12.61 23.38 -17.19
N GLU A 72 -12.49 23.18 -15.88
CA GLU A 72 -12.39 21.87 -15.22
C GLU A 72 -12.60 22.10 -13.71
N SER A 73 -13.88 22.18 -13.35
CA SER A 73 -14.37 22.13 -11.97
C SER A 73 -14.73 20.68 -11.67
N ALA A 74 -13.99 20.04 -10.77
CA ALA A 74 -14.49 19.07 -9.78
C ALA A 74 -13.31 18.27 -9.20
N ASP A 75 -12.75 18.72 -8.08
CA ASP A 75 -12.23 17.79 -7.07
C ASP A 75 -13.43 17.36 -6.22
N PRO A 76 -13.83 16.07 -6.20
CA PRO A 76 -14.91 15.59 -5.36
C PRO A 76 -14.32 14.91 -4.13
N GLU A 77 -14.17 15.63 -3.04
CA GLU A 77 -14.02 15.02 -1.71
C GLU A 77 -15.05 15.61 -0.75
N ALA A 78 -16.32 15.33 -1.04
CA ALA A 78 -17.38 15.16 -0.05
C ALA A 78 -18.68 14.87 -0.81
N GLU A 79 -18.96 13.61 -1.16
CA GLU A 79 -20.34 13.12 -1.20
C GLU A 79 -20.41 11.63 -0.84
N ASP A 80 -21.23 11.38 0.18
CA ASP A 80 -21.70 10.11 0.67
C ASP A 80 -22.67 9.45 -0.32
N SER A 81 -22.73 8.12 -0.28
CA SER A 81 -23.82 7.27 -0.76
C SER A 81 -24.11 7.25 -2.28
N SER A 82 -23.46 6.36 -3.01
CA SER A 82 -24.13 5.26 -3.72
C SER A 82 -23.25 4.60 -4.79
N ARG A 83 -23.21 3.27 -4.72
CA ARG A 83 -23.05 2.37 -5.87
C ARG A 83 -21.66 2.34 -6.53
N SER A 84 -20.77 1.56 -5.94
CA SER A 84 -19.99 0.54 -6.65
C SER A 84 -19.46 -0.48 -5.64
N LYS A 85 -19.90 -1.74 -5.71
CA LYS A 85 -19.16 -2.86 -5.09
C LYS A 85 -17.87 -3.11 -5.88
N LYS A 86 -17.01 -2.10 -5.95
CA LYS A 86 -15.66 -2.18 -6.50
C LYS A 86 -14.81 -2.56 -5.30
N GLY A 87 -14.25 -3.78 -5.32
CA GLY A 87 -13.61 -4.40 -4.16
C GLY A 87 -12.76 -3.41 -3.39
N GLU A 88 -12.99 -3.35 -2.08
CA GLU A 88 -12.12 -2.61 -1.17
C GLU A 88 -10.67 -2.95 -1.50
N ALA A 89 -9.80 -1.95 -1.57
CA ALA A 89 -8.39 -2.19 -1.81
C ALA A 89 -7.87 -3.05 -0.65
N LEU A 90 -7.56 -4.31 -0.94
CA LEU A 90 -7.03 -5.28 0.01
C LEU A 90 -5.51 -5.11 0.06
N PHE A 91 -4.99 -4.83 1.25
CA PHE A 91 -3.56 -4.75 1.49
C PHE A 91 -3.12 -5.95 2.33
N TYR A 92 -1.95 -6.50 2.03
CA TYR A 92 -1.38 -7.60 2.79
C TYR A 92 0.01 -7.23 3.26
N LYS A 93 0.27 -7.44 4.55
CA LYS A 93 1.61 -7.46 5.11
C LYS A 93 2.08 -8.90 5.15
N ILE A 94 3.20 -9.15 4.49
CA ILE A 94 3.82 -10.46 4.41
C ILE A 94 5.11 -10.39 5.23
N SER A 95 5.30 -11.31 6.15
CA SER A 95 6.53 -11.47 6.92
C SER A 95 7.03 -12.89 6.76
N VAL A 96 8.28 -13.05 6.33
CA VAL A 96 8.98 -14.33 6.25
C VAL A 96 10.16 -14.24 7.21
N LYS A 97 10.27 -15.23 8.10
CA LYS A 97 11.38 -15.36 9.04
C LYS A 97 12.10 -16.67 8.79
N ASP A 98 13.41 -16.65 8.91
CA ASP A 98 14.27 -17.83 8.73
C ASP A 98 15.29 -17.95 9.88
N ASN A 99 16.19 -18.93 9.80
CA ASN A 99 17.13 -19.29 10.88
C ASN A 99 18.08 -18.16 11.34
N GLY A 100 18.11 -17.00 10.66
CA GLY A 100 18.96 -15.87 11.01
C GLY A 100 18.26 -14.53 11.18
N CYS A 101 16.95 -14.43 10.87
CA CYS A 101 16.14 -13.20 10.91
C CYS A 101 14.65 -13.50 11.14
#